data_AF-A0A976M8L1-F1
#
_entry.id   AF-A0A976M8L1-F1
#
_cell.length_a   1.000
_cell.length_b   1.000
_cell.length_c   1.000
_cell.angle_alpha   90.00
_cell.angle_beta   90.00
_cell.angle_gamma   90.00
#
_symmetry.space_group_name_H-M   'P 1'
#
loop_
_entity.id
_entity.type
_entity.pdbx_description
1 polymer ?
#
loop_
_entity_poly.entity_id
_entity_poly.type
_entity_poly.pdbx_seq_one_letter_code
_entity_poly.pdbx_strand_id
1 'polypeptide(L)'
;MFNNKFINKFATKNLGLILLGTFISNNFVTLRVIEEDNMNPVLSHGPIYNDIVVVLRASKYHKNDIILYKNPNTGKESFGRLTSFNTDETLGSMSSKIPSGHCWVENDNPRSDEHDSKTFGPVSLHVIDTHIIATPHIYK
;
A
#
# COMPACT_ATOMS: atom_id res chain seq x y z
N MET A 1 -36.27 17.52 16.08
CA MET A 1 -36.69 16.67 14.94
C MET A 1 -36.20 17.32 13.65
N PHE A 2 -35.15 16.79 13.02
CA PHE A 2 -34.71 17.31 11.72
C PHE A 2 -35.76 17.02 10.65
N ASN A 3 -36.03 18.01 9.79
CA ASN A 3 -37.12 17.93 8.82
C ASN A 3 -36.71 17.04 7.62
N ASN A 4 -37.25 15.82 7.57
CA ASN A 4 -36.95 14.81 6.54
C ASN A 4 -37.15 15.31 5.10
N LYS A 5 -38.06 16.27 4.88
CA LYS A 5 -38.27 16.89 3.55
C LYS A 5 -37.06 17.71 3.10
N PHE A 6 -36.38 18.39 4.01
CA PHE A 6 -35.22 19.23 3.69
C PHE A 6 -34.00 18.36 3.39
N ILE A 7 -33.79 17.31 4.18
CA ILE A 7 -32.72 16.34 4.00
C ILE A 7 -32.85 15.63 2.65
N ASN A 8 -34.05 15.14 2.31
CA ASN A 8 -34.27 14.44 1.04
C ASN A 8 -34.07 15.37 -0.17
N LYS A 9 -34.44 16.65 -0.05
CA LYS A 9 -34.25 17.65 -1.13
C LYS A 9 -32.78 18.06 -1.29
N PHE A 10 -32.03 18.10 -0.20
CA PHE A 10 -30.60 18.37 -0.22
C PHE A 10 -29.80 17.18 -0.75
N ALA A 11 -30.16 15.96 -0.35
CA ALA A 11 -29.54 14.73 -0.82
C ALA A 11 -29.77 14.51 -2.33
N THR A 12 -31.00 14.70 -2.81
CA THR A 12 -31.33 14.55 -4.24
C THR A 12 -30.65 15.58 -5.13
N LYS A 13 -30.49 16.84 -4.68
CA LYS A 13 -29.74 17.86 -5.44
C LYS A 13 -28.24 17.64 -5.49
N ASN A 14 -27.66 17.03 -4.46
CA ASN A 14 -26.22 16.83 -4.34
C ASN A 14 -25.80 15.37 -4.54
N LEU A 15 -26.66 14.53 -5.12
CA LEU A 15 -26.45 13.09 -5.23
C LEU A 15 -25.12 12.75 -5.94
N GLY A 16 -24.74 13.51 -6.97
CA GLY A 16 -23.47 13.35 -7.67
C GLY A 16 -22.25 13.69 -6.81
N LEU A 17 -22.32 14.73 -5.98
CA LEU A 17 -21.26 15.09 -5.03
C LEU A 17 -21.17 14.10 -3.87
N ILE A 18 -22.32 13.58 -3.41
CA ILE A 18 -22.38 12.55 -2.38
C ILE A 18 -21.78 11.25 -2.92
N LEU A 19 -22.13 10.83 -4.15
CA LEU A 19 -21.57 9.65 -4.79
C LEU A 19 -20.08 9.79 -5.10
N LEU A 20 -19.64 10.96 -5.57
CA LEU A 20 -18.22 11.24 -5.77
C LEU A 20 -17.47 11.24 -4.43
N GLY A 21 -18.07 11.83 -3.39
CA GLY A 21 -17.53 11.85 -2.03
C GLY A 21 -17.44 10.46 -1.41
N THR A 22 -18.44 9.58 -1.60
CA THR A 22 -18.39 8.20 -1.12
C THR A 22 -17.46 7.32 -1.95
N PHE A 23 -17.34 7.57 -3.26
CA PHE A 23 -16.38 6.88 -4.12
C PHE A 23 -14.93 7.23 -3.75
N ILE A 24 -14.67 8.52 -3.45
CA ILE A 24 -13.39 8.97 -2.89
C ILE A 24 -13.21 8.41 -1.47
N SER A 25 -14.25 8.37 -0.63
CA SER A 25 -14.11 7.84 0.74
C SER A 25 -13.80 6.34 0.79
N ASN A 26 -14.23 5.57 -0.21
CA ASN A 26 -13.93 4.13 -0.28
C ASN A 26 -12.47 3.86 -0.69
N ASN A 27 -11.76 4.84 -1.24
CA ASN A 27 -10.35 4.74 -1.56
C ASN A 27 -9.55 5.66 -0.62
N PHE A 28 -9.01 5.09 0.45
CA PHE A 28 -8.07 5.81 1.30
C PHE A 28 -6.84 6.18 0.47
N VAL A 29 -6.72 7.47 0.16
CA VAL A 29 -5.53 8.10 -0.42
C VAL A 29 -4.75 8.75 0.70
N THR A 30 -3.46 8.45 0.81
CA THR A 30 -2.62 9.08 1.83
C THR A 30 -1.26 9.45 1.24
N LEU A 31 -0.71 10.58 1.67
CA LEU A 31 0.65 10.98 1.33
C LEU A 31 1.61 10.43 2.38
N ARG A 32 2.76 9.92 1.93
CA ARG A 32 3.87 9.47 2.78
C ARG A 32 5.17 10.07 2.27
N VAL A 33 6.02 10.48 3.19
CA VAL A 33 7.40 10.87 2.89
C VAL A 33 8.25 9.61 3.03
N ILE A 34 9.21 9.41 2.14
CA ILE A 34 10.14 8.28 2.21
C ILE A 34 11.19 8.56 3.28
N GLU A 35 11.18 7.73 4.33
CA GLU A 35 12.08 7.85 5.48
C GLU A 35 13.22 6.82 5.46
N GLU A 36 13.11 5.80 4.61
CA GLU A 36 14.02 4.65 4.53
C GLU A 36 14.64 4.54 3.12
N ASP A 37 15.86 4.02 3.03
CA ASP A 37 16.63 3.90 1.79
C ASP A 37 16.43 2.55 1.08
N ASN A 38 15.55 1.70 1.60
CA ASN A 38 15.33 0.32 1.21
C ASN A 38 14.79 0.14 -0.22
N MET A 39 14.08 1.15 -0.71
CA MET A 39 13.52 1.18 -2.05
C MET A 39 14.35 2.03 -3.03
N ASN A 40 15.56 2.48 -2.66
CA ASN A 40 16.47 3.15 -3.59
C ASN A 40 16.87 2.20 -4.75
N PRO A 41 16.98 2.68 -6.00
CA PRO A 41 16.82 4.07 -6.45
C PRO A 41 15.37 4.43 -6.88
N VAL A 42 14.40 3.54 -6.66
CA VAL A 42 13.03 3.72 -7.14
C VAL A 42 12.26 4.72 -6.28
N LEU A 43 12.42 4.63 -4.97
CA LEU A 43 11.95 5.62 -4.01
C LEU A 43 13.17 6.17 -3.28
N SER A 44 13.43 7.46 -3.48
CA SER A 44 14.64 8.09 -3.02
C SER A 44 14.51 8.63 -1.61
N HIS A 45 15.40 8.15 -0.74
CA HIS A 45 15.73 8.77 0.53
C HIS A 45 17.15 9.33 0.42
N GLY A 46 17.30 10.65 0.58
CA GLY A 46 18.55 11.34 0.35
C GLY A 46 18.82 12.44 1.37
N PRO A 47 20.07 12.90 1.50
CA PRO A 47 20.45 13.91 2.48
C PRO A 47 19.85 15.31 2.19
N ILE A 48 19.39 15.53 0.95
CA ILE A 48 18.90 16.84 0.47
C ILE A 48 17.38 16.82 0.26
N TYR A 49 16.84 15.73 -0.29
CA TYR A 49 15.43 15.59 -0.57
C TYR A 49 15.01 14.13 -0.40
N ASN A 50 13.75 13.96 0.00
CA ASN A 50 13.08 12.68 0.07
C ASN A 50 11.88 12.71 -0.88
N ASP A 51 11.62 11.57 -1.50
CA ASP A 51 10.42 11.42 -2.32
C ASP A 51 9.17 11.47 -1.45
N ILE A 52 8.09 11.97 -2.05
CA ILE A 52 6.75 11.92 -1.47
C ILE A 52 5.91 11.01 -2.36
N VAL A 53 5.36 9.97 -1.76
CA VAL A 53 4.54 8.97 -2.46
C VAL A 53 3.07 9.13 -2.13
N VAL A 54 2.24 8.89 -3.14
CA VAL A 54 0.80 8.73 -2.98
C VAL A 54 0.50 7.27 -2.77
N VAL A 55 -0.07 6.97 -1.62
CA VAL A 55 -0.39 5.63 -1.18
C VAL A 55 -1.89 5.41 -1.32
N LEU A 56 -2.28 4.36 -2.03
CA LEU A 56 -3.68 4.07 -2.37
C LEU A 56 -4.05 2.66 -1.93
N ARG A 57 -5.22 2.50 -1.32
CA ARG A 57 -5.72 1.15 -1.03
C ARG A 57 -6.00 0.37 -2.32
N ALA A 58 -5.28 -0.74 -2.52
CA ALA A 58 -5.51 -1.63 -3.65
C ALA A 58 -6.62 -2.64 -3.35
N SER A 59 -7.39 -2.97 -4.39
CA SER A 59 -8.32 -4.10 -4.38
C SER A 59 -7.68 -5.40 -4.88
N LYS A 60 -6.57 -5.30 -5.62
CA LYS A 60 -5.81 -6.42 -6.20
C LYS A 60 -4.32 -6.10 -6.20
N TYR A 61 -3.50 -7.12 -5.98
CA TYR A 61 -2.05 -7.04 -5.98
C TYR A 61 -1.46 -7.72 -7.22
N HIS A 62 -0.39 -7.15 -7.76
CA HIS A 62 0.35 -7.71 -8.88
C HIS A 62 1.83 -7.87 -8.53
N LYS A 63 2.48 -8.81 -9.23
CA LYS A 63 3.92 -8.98 -9.09
C LYS A 63 4.64 -7.69 -9.51
N ASN A 64 5.64 -7.32 -8.73
CA ASN A 64 6.46 -6.11 -8.80
C ASN A 64 5.77 -4.82 -8.33
N ASP A 65 4.57 -4.88 -7.75
CA ASP A 65 3.98 -3.73 -7.07
C ASP A 65 4.89 -3.26 -5.93
N ILE A 66 4.93 -1.95 -5.68
CA ILE A 66 5.49 -1.43 -4.45
C ILE A 66 4.35 -1.28 -3.46
N ILE A 67 4.50 -1.89 -2.29
CA ILE A 67 3.48 -1.90 -1.27
C ILE A 67 4.00 -1.28 0.01
N LEU A 68 3.08 -0.67 0.77
CA LEU A 68 3.31 -0.26 2.14
C LEU A 68 2.77 -1.35 3.05
N TYR A 69 3.64 -1.89 3.90
CA TYR A 69 3.30 -2.96 4.82
C TYR A 69 3.84 -2.66 6.21
N LYS A 70 3.27 -3.31 7.22
CA LYS A 70 3.81 -3.27 8.58
C LYS A 70 4.93 -4.29 8.72
N ASN A 71 6.16 -3.82 8.95
CA ASN A 71 7.32 -4.68 9.15
C ASN A 71 7.10 -5.61 10.37
N PRO A 72 7.18 -6.94 10.21
CA PRO A 72 6.92 -7.88 11.30
C PRO A 72 7.90 -7.78 12.48
N ASN A 73 9.14 -7.38 12.23
CA ASN A 73 10.18 -7.28 13.25
C ASN A 73 10.09 -5.99 14.05
N THR A 74 9.85 -4.86 13.38
CA THR A 74 9.87 -3.53 14.01
C THR A 74 8.48 -3.01 14.36
N GLY A 75 7.44 -3.54 13.72
CA GLY A 75 6.06 -3.05 13.83
C GLY A 75 5.82 -1.68 13.18
N LYS A 76 6.81 -1.13 12.46
CA LYS A 76 6.69 0.15 11.73
C LYS A 76 6.21 -0.07 10.30
N GLU A 77 5.64 0.97 9.70
CA GLU A 77 5.35 0.98 8.26
C GLU A 77 6.68 0.98 7.48
N SER A 78 6.79 0.15 6.45
CA SER A 78 7.93 0.11 5.53
C SER A 78 7.46 -0.19 4.11
N PHE A 79 8.26 0.20 3.13
CA PHE A 79 7.99 -0.04 1.72
C PHE A 79 8.72 -1.29 1.22
N GLY A 80 8.14 -2.01 0.26
CA GLY A 80 8.78 -3.19 -0.29
C GLY A 80 8.24 -3.57 -1.66
N ARG A 81 9.06 -4.20 -2.49
CA ARG A 81 8.62 -4.73 -3.78
C ARG A 81 8.01 -6.11 -3.61
N LEU A 82 6.76 -6.24 -4.03
CA LEU A 82 6.00 -7.49 -4.02
C LEU A 82 6.52 -8.45 -5.09
N THR A 83 7.35 -9.42 -4.74
CA THR A 83 7.96 -10.33 -5.73
C THR A 83 7.11 -11.59 -5.99
N SER A 84 6.39 -12.05 -4.98
CA SER A 84 5.52 -13.22 -5.04
C SER A 84 4.49 -13.20 -3.91
N PHE A 85 3.33 -13.81 -4.12
CA PHE A 85 2.26 -13.86 -3.13
C PHE A 85 1.32 -15.04 -3.40
N ASN A 86 0.59 -15.44 -2.38
CA ASN A 86 -0.39 -16.52 -2.45
C ASN A 86 -1.74 -16.02 -1.94
N THR A 87 -2.69 -15.81 -2.86
CA THR A 87 -4.08 -15.41 -2.55
C THR A 87 -5.03 -16.60 -2.41
N ASP A 88 -4.60 -17.80 -2.80
CA ASP A 88 -5.48 -18.96 -2.86
C ASP A 88 -5.62 -19.61 -1.48
N GLU A 89 -6.84 -19.63 -0.94
CA GLU A 89 -7.22 -20.41 0.25
C GLU A 89 -7.37 -21.90 -0.06
N THR A 90 -7.24 -22.30 -1.33
CA THR A 90 -7.33 -23.70 -1.73
C THR A 90 -6.11 -24.47 -1.22
N LEU A 91 -6.35 -25.20 -0.12
CA LEU A 91 -5.49 -26.26 0.42
C LEU A 91 -4.98 -27.16 -0.72
N GLY A 92 -3.73 -27.00 -1.14
CA GLY A 92 -3.18 -27.89 -2.16
C GLY A 92 -1.81 -27.57 -2.71
N SER A 93 -1.35 -26.31 -2.62
CA SER A 93 0.05 -26.01 -2.95
C SER A 93 0.95 -26.36 -1.77
N MET A 94 1.21 -27.65 -1.58
CA MET A 94 2.21 -28.18 -0.64
C MET A 94 3.66 -27.80 -1.05
N SER A 95 3.83 -26.95 -2.08
CA SER A 95 5.09 -26.60 -2.74
C SER A 95 5.39 -25.10 -2.79
N SER A 96 4.50 -24.21 -2.34
CA SER A 96 4.82 -22.78 -2.28
C SER A 96 5.50 -22.46 -0.96
N LYS A 97 6.73 -21.93 -1.01
CA LYS A 97 7.44 -21.38 0.18
C LYS A 97 6.66 -20.29 0.93
N ILE A 98 5.58 -19.78 0.33
CA ILE A 98 4.74 -18.70 0.84
C ILE A 98 3.37 -19.29 1.25
N PRO A 99 2.98 -19.19 2.53
CA PRO A 99 1.66 -19.61 3.01
C PRO A 99 0.52 -18.87 2.31
N SER A 100 -0.66 -19.47 2.30
CA SER A 100 -1.88 -18.79 1.83
C SER A 100 -2.11 -17.50 2.63
N GLY A 101 -2.58 -16.46 1.95
CA GLY A 101 -2.79 -15.14 2.54
C GLY A 101 -1.50 -14.40 2.88
N HIS A 102 -0.35 -14.82 2.36
CA HIS A 102 0.95 -14.17 2.58
C HIS A 102 1.63 -13.78 1.26
N CYS A 103 2.61 -12.89 1.37
CA CYS A 103 3.46 -12.44 0.29
C CYS A 103 4.94 -12.41 0.66
N TRP A 104 5.77 -12.27 -0.35
CA TRP A 104 7.21 -12.04 -0.23
C TRP A 104 7.55 -10.66 -0.76
N VAL A 105 8.17 -9.86 0.10
CA VAL A 105 8.62 -8.50 -0.21
C VAL A 105 10.13 -8.45 -0.22
N GLU A 106 10.70 -7.76 -1.20
CA GLU A 106 12.14 -7.52 -1.26
C GLU A 106 12.43 -6.03 -1.38
N ASN A 107 13.56 -5.64 -0.81
CA ASN A 107 14.11 -4.29 -0.97
C ASN A 107 14.76 -4.16 -2.35
N ASP A 108 14.57 -3.02 -3.00
CA ASP A 108 15.28 -2.72 -4.25
C ASP A 108 16.74 -2.35 -4.01
N ASN A 109 17.05 -1.79 -2.83
CA ASN A 109 18.41 -1.45 -2.43
C ASN A 109 19.06 -2.63 -1.68
N PRO A 110 20.01 -3.36 -2.29
CA PRO A 110 20.68 -4.49 -1.66
C PRO A 110 21.65 -4.08 -0.54
N ARG A 111 21.93 -2.78 -0.38
CA ARG A 111 22.81 -2.23 0.66
C ARG A 111 22.05 -1.61 1.83
N SER A 112 20.72 -1.56 1.77
CA SER A 112 19.93 -1.04 2.87
C SER A 112 20.08 -1.94 4.10
N ASP A 113 20.14 -1.32 5.27
CA ASP A 113 20.14 -2.03 6.55
C ASP A 113 18.73 -2.53 6.94
N GLU A 114 17.69 -2.07 6.22
CA GLU A 114 16.32 -2.50 6.46
C GLU A 114 16.12 -3.96 6.07
N HIS A 115 15.38 -4.67 6.90
CA HIS A 115 15.09 -6.08 6.68
C HIS A 115 13.94 -6.25 5.68
N ASP A 116 14.05 -7.26 4.81
CA ASP A 116 13.01 -7.71 3.89
C ASP A 116 12.55 -9.15 4.21
N SER A 117 11.73 -9.75 3.35
CA SER A 117 11.26 -11.13 3.54
C SER A 117 12.37 -12.18 3.60
N LYS A 118 13.58 -11.89 3.12
CA LYS A 118 14.72 -12.82 3.29
C LYS A 118 15.11 -12.95 4.77
N THR A 119 14.82 -11.93 5.57
CA THR A 119 15.14 -11.90 7.01
C THR A 119 13.97 -12.39 7.86
N PHE A 120 12.77 -11.83 7.70
CA PHE A 120 11.61 -12.15 8.54
C PHE A 120 10.63 -13.16 7.93
N GLY A 121 10.86 -13.58 6.67
CA GLY A 121 9.99 -14.51 5.96
C GLY A 121 8.77 -13.84 5.29
N PRO A 122 7.73 -14.62 4.96
CA PRO A 122 6.52 -14.11 4.32
C PRO A 122 5.73 -13.14 5.21
N VAL A 123 5.19 -12.07 4.60
CA VAL A 123 4.33 -11.07 5.26
C VAL A 123 2.87 -11.41 5.00
N SER A 124 2.01 -11.27 6.00
CA SER A 124 0.56 -11.45 5.80
C SER A 124 -0.02 -10.35 4.89
N LEU A 125 -0.85 -10.74 3.92
CA LEU A 125 -1.58 -9.79 3.06
C LEU A 125 -2.53 -8.88 3.87
N HIS A 126 -2.90 -9.28 5.10
CA HIS A 126 -3.77 -8.49 5.99
C HIS A 126 -3.07 -7.27 6.62
N VAL A 127 -1.73 -7.29 6.69
CA VAL A 127 -0.93 -6.16 7.21
C VAL A 127 -0.38 -5.27 6.09
N ILE A 128 -0.78 -5.55 4.85
CA ILE A 128 -0.53 -4.68 3.70
C ILE A 128 -1.71 -3.73 3.63
N ASP A 129 -1.45 -2.48 3.98
CA ASP A 129 -2.52 -1.49 3.98
C ASP A 129 -2.88 -1.07 2.55
N THR A 130 -1.92 -1.07 1.61
CA THR A 130 -2.05 -0.30 0.36
C THR A 130 -1.02 -0.66 -0.74
N HIS A 131 -1.35 -0.27 -1.98
CA HIS A 131 -0.49 -0.23 -3.16
C HIS A 131 -0.02 1.22 -3.40
N ILE A 132 1.23 1.42 -3.80
CA ILE A 132 1.72 2.75 -4.19
C ILE A 132 1.38 2.99 -5.66
N ILE A 133 0.59 4.03 -5.96
CA ILE A 133 0.56 4.58 -7.31
C ILE A 133 1.51 5.77 -7.32
N ALA A 134 2.65 5.55 -7.99
CA ALA A 134 3.60 6.50 -8.57
C ALA A 134 3.81 7.86 -7.86
N THR A 135 5.08 8.13 -7.58
CA THR A 135 5.64 9.46 -7.29
C THR A 135 5.24 10.50 -8.35
N PRO A 136 4.84 11.73 -7.99
CA PRO A 136 5.02 12.84 -8.88
C PRO A 136 6.54 13.11 -8.97
N HIS A 137 7.16 12.69 -10.07
CA HIS A 137 8.48 13.20 -10.45
C HIS A 137 8.37 14.72 -10.62
N ILE A 138 8.69 15.48 -9.57
CA ILE A 138 8.96 16.91 -9.70
C ILE A 138 10.44 17.00 -10.06
N TYR A 139 10.70 17.12 -11.36
CA TYR A 139 12.03 17.33 -11.95
C TYR A 139 12.95 18.20 -11.08
N LYS A 140 14.18 17.72 -10.85
CA LYS A 140 15.41 18.52 -10.94
C LYS A 140 16.66 17.64 -10.99
#